data_AF-A0A3M1E2G4-F1
#
_entry.id   AF-A0A3M1E2G4-F1
#
_cell.length_a   1.000
_cell.length_b   1.000
_cell.length_c   1.000
_cell.angle_alpha   90.00
_cell.angle_beta   90.00
_cell.angle_gamma   90.00
#
_symmetry.space_group_name_H-M   'P 1'
#
loop_
_entity.id
_entity.type
_entity.pdbx_description
1 polymer ?
#
loop_
_entity_poly.entity_id
_entity_poly.type
_entity_poly.pdbx_seq_one_letter_code
_entity_poly.pdbx_strand_id
1 'polypeptide(L)'
;ESATLEQGNSVVAIGYPQDVGLTITPGLVVGLETWRGQPLIRIDSEVPEGSSGGPLVDDTGAVVGIIFRRQDTQPQRGTTLALPIGSVRHSFEQFLDFNPD
;
A
#
# COMPACT_ATOMS: atom_id res chain seq x y z
N GLU A 1 -9.07 -15.43 0.71
CA GLU A 1 -9.52 -14.30 1.54
C GLU A 1 -8.30 -13.75 2.24
N SER A 2 -8.01 -12.46 2.12
CA SER A 2 -6.94 -11.86 2.92
C SER A 2 -7.42 -11.84 4.36
N ALA A 3 -6.59 -12.31 5.29
CA ALA A 3 -6.83 -12.10 6.71
C ALA A 3 -7.15 -10.61 6.94
N THR A 4 -8.05 -10.31 7.87
CA THR A 4 -8.34 -8.93 8.25
C THR A 4 -7.03 -8.28 8.69
N LEU A 5 -6.51 -7.35 7.89
CA LEU A 5 -5.26 -6.66 8.20
C LEU A 5 -5.47 -5.81 9.45
N GLU A 6 -4.54 -5.87 10.39
CA GLU A 6 -4.59 -5.17 11.67
C GLU A 6 -3.25 -4.46 11.96
N GLN A 7 -3.29 -3.49 12.88
CA GLN A 7 -2.05 -2.87 13.37
C GLN A 7 -1.13 -3.91 14.02
N GLY A 8 0.16 -3.80 13.78
CA GLY A 8 1.19 -4.75 14.21
C GLY A 8 1.43 -5.89 13.22
N ASN A 9 0.59 -6.08 12.19
CA ASN A 9 0.88 -7.07 11.16
C ASN A 9 2.14 -6.71 10.38
N SER A 10 2.98 -7.72 10.14
CA SER A 10 4.16 -7.58 9.29
C SER A 10 3.78 -7.57 7.82
N VAL A 11 4.43 -6.69 7.08
CA VAL A 11 4.22 -6.52 5.65
C VAL A 11 5.55 -6.22 4.96
N VAL A 12 5.57 -6.41 3.65
CA VAL A 12 6.71 -6.09 2.80
C VAL A 12 6.23 -5.24 1.63
N ALA A 13 6.86 -4.08 1.46
CA ALA A 13 6.68 -3.23 0.30
C ALA A 13 7.69 -3.63 -0.77
N ILE A 14 7.23 -3.85 -2.00
CA ILE A 14 8.07 -4.17 -3.15
C ILE A 14 7.96 -3.03 -4.16
N GLY A 15 9.09 -2.48 -4.58
CA GLY A 15 9.15 -1.32 -5.46
C GLY A 15 10.22 -1.43 -6.54
N TYR A 16 10.21 -0.48 -7.48
CA TYR A 16 11.25 -0.35 -8.50
C TYR A 16 11.63 1.12 -8.72
N PRO A 17 12.36 1.75 -7.78
CA PRO A 17 12.92 3.08 -7.99
C PRO A 17 13.86 3.12 -9.21
N GLN A 18 13.75 4.18 -10.02
CA GLN A 18 14.47 4.32 -11.29
C GLN A 18 16.00 4.14 -11.16
N ASP A 19 16.59 4.64 -10.07
CA ASP A 19 18.05 4.64 -9.87
C ASP A 19 18.56 3.52 -8.94
N VAL A 20 17.66 2.67 -8.42
CA VAL A 20 18.00 1.60 -7.47
C VAL A 20 17.67 0.22 -8.02
N GLY A 21 16.65 0.09 -8.88
CA GLY A 21 16.13 -1.20 -9.33
C GLY A 21 15.17 -1.81 -8.30
N LEU A 22 15.02 -3.13 -8.30
CA LEU A 22 14.08 -3.82 -7.41
C LEU A 22 14.43 -3.58 -5.92
N THR A 23 13.48 -3.05 -5.16
CA THR A 23 13.60 -2.85 -3.71
C THR A 23 12.59 -3.69 -2.95
N ILE A 24 13.01 -4.14 -1.76
CA ILE A 24 12.20 -4.89 -0.80
C ILE A 24 12.35 -4.20 0.55
N THR A 25 11.27 -3.62 1.06
CA THR A 25 11.24 -2.88 2.31
C THR A 25 10.28 -3.56 3.29
N PRO A 26 10.77 -4.28 4.31
CA PRO A 26 9.95 -4.78 5.40
C PRO A 26 9.34 -3.64 6.21
N GLY A 27 8.19 -3.86 6.81
CA GLY A 27 7.57 -2.91 7.73
C GLY A 27 6.43 -3.52 8.55
N LEU A 28 5.86 -2.69 9.42
CA LEU A 28 4.69 -3.02 10.22
C LEU A 28 3.53 -2.10 9.88
N VAL A 29 2.32 -2.64 9.85
CA VAL A 29 1.10 -1.84 9.80
C VAL A 29 0.98 -1.07 11.12
N VAL A 30 0.98 0.25 11.06
CA VAL A 30 0.87 1.14 12.23
C VAL A 30 -0.43 1.94 12.23
N GLY A 31 -1.19 1.90 11.14
CA GLY A 31 -2.47 2.58 11.05
C GLY A 31 -3.35 2.01 9.96
N LEU A 32 -4.64 1.95 10.26
CA LEU A 32 -5.71 1.77 9.28
C LEU A 32 -6.56 3.02 9.42
N GLU A 33 -6.57 3.84 8.38
CA GLU A 33 -7.10 5.20 8.44
C GLU A 33 -7.95 5.52 7.23
N THR A 34 -8.69 6.62 7.30
CA THR A 34 -9.51 7.11 6.20
C THR A 34 -9.05 8.50 5.80
N TRP A 35 -8.70 8.69 4.53
CA TRP A 35 -8.34 9.98 3.98
C TRP A 35 -9.23 10.32 2.79
N ARG A 36 -9.92 11.47 2.85
CA ARG A 36 -10.90 11.90 1.84
C ARG A 36 -11.95 10.82 1.50
N GLY A 37 -12.37 10.05 2.50
CA GLY A 37 -13.35 8.97 2.33
C GLY A 37 -12.79 7.67 1.75
N GLN A 38 -11.49 7.60 1.46
CA GLN A 38 -10.82 6.37 1.03
C GLN A 38 -10.07 5.72 2.20
N PRO A 39 -10.20 4.40 2.40
CA PRO A 39 -9.40 3.70 3.39
C PRO A 39 -7.95 3.62 2.93
N LEU A 40 -7.02 3.71 3.88
CA LEU A 40 -5.58 3.63 3.68
C LEU A 40 -4.95 2.72 4.73
N ILE A 41 -3.88 2.04 4.32
CA ILE A 41 -2.97 1.30 5.18
C ILE A 41 -1.74 2.18 5.37
N ARG A 42 -1.33 2.39 6.62
CA ARG A 42 -0.10 3.10 6.98
C ARG A 42 0.91 2.12 7.54
N ILE A 43 2.14 2.20 7.05
CA ILE A 43 3.28 1.42 7.56
C ILE A 43 4.35 2.32 8.18
N ASP A 44 5.11 1.76 9.12
CA ASP A 44 6.19 2.47 9.81
C ASP A 44 7.39 2.81 8.91
N SER A 45 7.54 2.06 7.82
CA SER A 45 8.76 2.02 7.04
C SER A 45 8.75 3.01 5.88
N GLU A 46 9.90 3.64 5.67
CA GLU A 46 10.11 4.55 4.55
C GLU A 46 10.38 3.75 3.28
N VAL A 47 9.44 3.84 2.33
CA VAL A 47 9.55 3.17 1.04
C VAL A 47 10.11 4.16 0.01
N PRO A 48 11.18 3.81 -0.73
CA PRO A 48 11.80 4.72 -1.69
C PRO A 48 10.82 5.22 -2.77
N GLU A 49 11.05 6.44 -3.25
CA GLU A 49 10.31 7.01 -4.38
C GLU A 49 10.46 6.13 -5.63
N GLY A 50 9.41 6.07 -6.46
CA GLY A 50 9.32 5.13 -7.58
C GLY A 50 8.78 3.74 -7.19
N SER A 51 8.54 3.48 -5.90
CA SER A 51 7.80 2.28 -5.47
C SER A 51 6.27 2.43 -5.54
N SER A 52 5.76 3.65 -5.79
CA SER A 52 4.32 3.90 -5.97
C SER A 52 3.77 3.03 -7.12
N GLY A 53 2.64 2.37 -6.87
CA GLY A 53 2.04 1.34 -7.74
C GLY A 53 2.51 -0.08 -7.44
N GLY A 54 3.60 -0.25 -6.69
CA GLY A 54 4.09 -1.56 -6.24
C GLY A 54 3.22 -2.19 -5.15
N PRO A 55 3.31 -3.52 -4.95
CA PRO A 55 2.49 -4.22 -3.97
C PRO A 55 3.02 -4.05 -2.54
N LEU A 56 2.08 -4.01 -1.60
CA LEU A 56 2.30 -4.32 -0.20
C LEU A 56 1.80 -5.73 0.05
N VAL A 57 2.66 -6.63 0.53
CA VAL A 57 2.34 -8.05 0.76
C VAL A 57 2.42 -8.41 2.24
N ASP A 58 1.57 -9.34 2.69
CA ASP A 58 1.64 -9.91 4.04
C ASP A 58 2.63 -11.09 4.13
N ASP A 59 2.73 -11.70 5.31
CA ASP A 59 3.60 -12.84 5.60
C ASP A 59 3.22 -14.13 4.87
N THR A 60 2.00 -14.21 4.32
CA THR A 60 1.54 -15.31 3.46
C THR A 60 1.92 -15.08 1.98
N GLY A 61 2.41 -13.88 1.64
CA GLY A 61 2.68 -13.46 0.27
C GLY A 61 1.45 -12.94 -0.46
N ALA A 62 0.32 -12.75 0.22
CA ALA A 62 -0.87 -12.17 -0.39
C ALA A 62 -0.71 -10.64 -0.51
N VAL A 63 -1.16 -10.08 -1.63
CA VAL A 63 -1.21 -8.63 -1.82
C VAL A 63 -2.33 -8.07 -0.94
N VAL A 64 -1.96 -7.22 0.01
CA VAL A 64 -2.90 -6.55 0.93
C VAL A 64 -3.12 -5.09 0.57
N GLY A 65 -2.22 -4.48 -0.21
CA GLY A 65 -2.41 -3.13 -0.71
C GLY A 65 -1.48 -2.75 -1.86
N ILE A 66 -1.68 -1.53 -2.36
CA ILE A 66 -0.86 -0.92 -3.41
C ILE A 66 -0.27 0.38 -2.88
N ILE A 67 1.06 0.51 -2.95
CA ILE A 67 1.79 1.67 -2.44
C ILE A 67 1.32 2.90 -3.22
N PHE A 68 0.82 3.91 -2.51
CA PHE A 68 0.30 5.12 -3.14
C PHE A 68 1.31 6.27 -3.01
N ARG A 69 1.75 6.56 -1.78
CA ARG A 69 2.57 7.74 -1.49
C ARG A 69 3.31 7.63 -0.16
N ARG A 70 4.42 8.37 -0.04
CA ARG A 70 5.00 8.77 1.25
C ARG A 70 4.28 9.97 1.85
N GLN A 71 4.18 10.01 3.18
CA GLN A 71 3.70 11.15 3.95
C GLN A 71 4.80 11.60 4.93
N ASP A 72 5.56 12.60 4.52
CA ASP A 72 6.71 13.11 5.28
C ASP A 72 6.31 14.00 6.47
N THR A 73 5.02 14.32 6.62
CA THR A 73 4.53 15.27 7.62
C THR A 73 4.32 14.66 9.01
N GLN A 74 4.32 13.33 9.15
CA GLN A 74 4.29 12.64 10.45
C GLN A 74 5.23 11.42 10.49
N PRO A 75 6.56 11.62 10.50
CA PRO A 75 7.52 10.51 10.53
C PRO A 75 7.35 9.59 11.74
N GLN A 76 6.96 10.15 12.89
CA GLN A 76 6.77 9.42 14.14
C GLN A 76 5.54 8.49 14.16
N ARG A 77 4.69 8.49 13.12
CA ARG A 77 3.49 7.64 13.03
C ARG A 77 3.51 6.68 11.86
N GLY A 78 4.63 6.59 11.14
CA GLY A 78 4.75 5.83 9.90
C GLY A 78 4.61 6.70 8.66
N THR A 79 5.46 6.40 7.69
CA THR A 79 5.84 7.30 6.60
C THR A 79 5.24 6.90 5.26
N THR A 80 4.78 5.67 5.09
CA THR A 80 4.26 5.19 3.79
C THR A 80 2.78 4.80 3.88
N LEU A 81 2.03 5.17 2.84
CA LEU A 81 0.61 4.88 2.67
C LEU A 81 0.37 3.95 1.48
N ALA A 82 -0.52 3.00 1.67
CA ALA A 82 -1.01 2.09 0.64
C ALA A 82 -2.54 2.08 0.58
N LEU A 83 -3.08 1.90 -0.62
CA LEU A 83 -4.51 1.64 -0.83
C LEU A 83 -4.80 0.17 -0.54
N PRO A 84 -5.81 -0.18 0.27
CA PRO A 84 -6.21 -1.57 0.47
C PRO A 84 -6.55 -2.26 -0.84
N ILE A 85 -6.14 -3.52 -1.00
CA ILE A 85 -6.35 -4.27 -2.25
C ILE A 85 -7.83 -4.38 -2.64
N GLY A 86 -8.73 -4.45 -1.65
CA GLY A 86 -10.17 -4.47 -1.88
C GLY A 86 -10.68 -3.18 -2.54
N SER A 87 -10.16 -2.02 -2.11
CA SER A 87 -10.50 -0.72 -2.70
C SER A 87 -9.97 -0.60 -4.12
N VAL A 88 -8.74 -1.05 -4.37
CA VAL A 88 -8.14 -1.05 -5.71
C VAL A 88 -8.94 -1.95 -6.66
N ARG A 89 -9.29 -3.17 -6.20
CA ARG A 89 -10.09 -4.11 -7.00
C ARG A 89 -11.44 -3.50 -7.37
N HIS A 90 -12.15 -2.92 -6.41
CA HIS A 90 -13.45 -2.27 -6.66
C HIS A 90 -13.35 -1.15 -7.70
N SER A 91 -12.35 -0.28 -7.60
CA SER A 91 -12.14 0.79 -8.59
C SER A 91 -11.72 0.25 -9.95
N PHE A 92 -10.94 -0.83 -10.00
CA PHE A 92 -10.51 -1.45 -11.25
C PHE A 92 -11.68 -2.15 -11.98
N GLU A 93 -12.56 -2.83 -11.26
CA GLU A 93 -13.76 -3.45 -11.83
C GLU A 93 -14.66 -2.40 -12.49
N GLN A 94 -14.88 -1.25 -11.84
CA GLN A 94 -15.61 -0.13 -12.44
C GLN A 94 -14.97 0.40 -13.72
N PHE A 95 -13.63 0.40 -13.79
CA PHE A 95 -12.90 0.79 -14.99
C PHE A 95 -13.04 -0.25 -16.11
N LEU A 96 -13.10 -1.54 -15.80
CA LEU A 96 -13.34 -2.58 -16.79
C LEU A 96 -14.76 -2.53 -17.36
N ASP A 97 -15.73 -2.17 -16.51
CA ASP A 97 -17.13 -1.98 -16.91
C ASP A 97 -17.37 -0.67 -17.67
N PHE A 98 -16.39 0.25 -17.67
CA PHE A 98 -16.45 1.47 -18.46
C PHE A 98 -16.32 1.13 -19.94
N ASN A 99 -17.47 1.06 -20.62
CA ASN A 99 -17.51 1.02 -22.08
C ASN A 99 -17.59 2.47 -22.62
N PRO A 100 -16.56 2.98 -23.32
CA PRO A 100 -16.58 4.33 -23.88
C PRO A 100 -17.43 4.49 -25.14
N ASP A 101 -18.15 3.45 -25.56
CA ASP A 101 -19.10 3.48 -26.69
C ASP A 101 -20.43 4.19 -26.36
#